data_AF-A0A6B1AN09-F1
#
_entry.id   AF-A0A6B1AN09-F1
#
_cell.length_a   1.000
_cell.length_b   1.000
_cell.length_c   1.000
_cell.angle_alpha   90.00
_cell.angle_beta   90.00
_cell.angle_gamma   90.00
#
_symmetry.space_group_name_H-M   'P 1'
#
loop_
_entity.id
_entity.type
_entity.pdbx_description
1 polymer ?
#
loop_
_entity_poly.entity_id
_entity_poly.type
_entity_poly.pdbx_seq_one_letter_code
_entity_poly.pdbx_strand_id
1 'polypeptide(L)'
;MIGVELSAGDWALACLLGAVMGLDEVSWPQAMWSRPIVAGTLGGMLFGAPAAGCLVGVWLEFVLSRHPSFGGARHPEIGPASFTAGAAYAVAGGGAPAGIVAAVVVGWAV
;
A
#
# COMPACT_ATOMS: atom_id res chain seq x y z
N MET A 1 22.00 -3.15 8.62
CA MET A 1 20.56 -3.46 8.78
C MET A 1 20.08 -2.74 10.01
N ILE A 2 19.25 -1.71 9.86
CA ILE A 2 18.51 -1.16 11.00
C ILE A 2 17.43 -2.19 11.29
N GLY A 3 17.49 -2.82 12.46
CA GLY A 3 16.45 -3.76 12.89
C GLY A 3 15.17 -2.96 13.13
N VAL A 4 14.17 -3.16 12.27
CA VAL A 4 12.83 -2.62 12.52
C VAL A 4 12.16 -3.57 13.50
N GLU A 5 12.08 -3.18 14.76
CA GLU A 5 11.33 -3.92 15.78
C GLU A 5 9.86 -3.50 15.70
N LEU A 6 9.01 -4.42 15.23
CA LEU A 6 7.56 -4.24 15.21
C LEU A 6 6.97 -4.77 16.52
N SER A 7 6.26 -3.91 17.23
CA SER A 7 5.50 -4.32 18.41
C SER A 7 4.29 -5.18 18.00
N ALA A 8 3.70 -5.90 18.96
CA ALA A 8 2.43 -6.58 18.72
C ALA A 8 1.31 -5.62 18.28
N GLY A 9 1.37 -4.36 18.72
CA GLY A 9 0.44 -3.30 18.31
C GLY A 9 0.58 -2.94 16.83
N ASP A 10 1.80 -2.87 16.32
CA ASP A 10 2.06 -2.55 14.91
C ASP A 10 1.57 -3.67 13.98
N TRP A 11 1.79 -4.92 14.39
CA TRP A 11 1.24 -6.08 13.70
C TRP A 11 -0.28 -6.10 13.71
N ALA A 12 -0.89 -5.87 14.88
CA ALA A 12 -2.35 -5.80 14.99
C ALA A 12 -2.93 -4.70 14.11
N LEU A 13 -2.28 -3.52 14.08
CA LEU A 13 -2.68 -2.40 13.24
C LEU A 13 -2.55 -2.73 11.75
N ALA A 14 -1.44 -3.34 11.32
CA ALA A 14 -1.25 -3.75 9.93
C ALA A 14 -2.32 -4.76 9.48
N CYS A 15 -2.66 -5.73 10.32
CA CYS A 15 -3.75 -6.68 10.04
C CYS A 15 -5.11 -5.99 9.95
N LEU A 16 -5.43 -5.08 10.87
CA LEU A 16 -6.68 -4.32 10.85
C LEU A 16 -6.80 -3.44 9.60
N LEU A 17 -5.73 -2.73 9.23
CA LEU A 17 -5.69 -1.91 8.03
C LEU A 17 -5.86 -2.76 6.77
N GLY A 18 -5.18 -3.91 6.68
CA GLY A 18 -5.36 -4.85 5.57
C GLY A 18 -6.79 -5.37 5.47
N ALA A 19 -7.43 -5.70 6.60
CA ALA A 19 -8.82 -6.13 6.63
C ALA A 19 -9.78 -5.02 6.18
N VAL A 20 -9.58 -3.78 6.64
CA VAL A 20 -10.39 -2.63 6.22
C VAL A 20 -10.23 -2.36 4.73
N MET A 21 -9.01 -2.42 4.20
CA MET A 21 -8.76 -2.24 2.76
C MET A 21 -9.44 -3.32 1.92
N GLY A 22 -9.36 -4.59 2.34
CA GLY A 22 -10.05 -5.68 1.64
C GLY A 22 -11.57 -5.57 1.72
N LEU A 23 -12.11 -5.10 2.85
CA LEU A 23 -13.55 -4.83 2.97
C LEU A 23 -13.96 -3.63 2.10
N ASP A 24 -13.14 -2.57 2.04
CA ASP A 24 -13.42 -1.35 1.27
C ASP A 24 -13.50 -1.63 -0.23
N GLU A 25 -12.73 -2.60 -0.70
CA GLU A 25 -12.74 -3.05 -2.09
C GLU A 25 -14.06 -3.74 -2.49
N VAL A 26 -14.72 -4.44 -1.55
CA VAL A 26 -15.88 -5.29 -1.87
C VAL A 26 -17.20 -4.75 -1.36
N SER A 27 -17.27 -4.19 -0.15
CA SER A 27 -18.57 -3.90 0.48
C SER A 27 -18.62 -2.75 1.50
N TRP A 28 -17.56 -2.50 2.27
CA TRP A 28 -17.60 -1.54 3.37
C TRP A 28 -16.19 -1.12 3.80
N PRO A 29 -15.87 0.16 4.05
CA PRO A 29 -16.78 1.31 4.17
C PRO A 29 -17.11 2.03 2.86
N GLN A 30 -16.51 1.65 1.72
CA GLN A 30 -16.62 2.37 0.44
C GLN A 30 -16.09 3.82 0.53
N ALA A 31 -15.04 4.01 1.32
CA ALA A 31 -14.40 5.30 1.57
C ALA A 31 -13.04 5.45 0.88
N MET A 32 -12.76 4.63 -0.14
CA MET A 32 -11.55 4.71 -0.97
C MET A 32 -10.24 4.43 -0.20
N TRP A 33 -10.28 3.58 0.81
CA TRP A 33 -9.12 3.10 1.58
C TRP A 33 -8.25 2.13 0.79
N SER A 34 -8.85 1.35 -0.10
CA SER A 34 -8.13 0.41 -0.98
C SER A 34 -7.39 1.11 -2.12
N ARG A 35 -7.58 2.43 -2.29
CA ARG A 35 -6.88 3.17 -3.35
C ARG A 35 -5.37 3.20 -3.10
N PRO A 36 -4.54 2.91 -4.11
CA PRO A 36 -3.09 2.90 -3.99
C PRO A 36 -2.50 4.12 -3.29
N ILE A 37 -2.98 5.33 -3.59
CA ILE A 37 -2.50 6.55 -2.94
C ILE A 37 -2.79 6.56 -1.43
N VAL A 38 -3.95 6.07 -1.01
CA VAL A 38 -4.36 6.03 0.41
C VAL A 38 -3.64 4.90 1.12
N ALA A 39 -3.69 3.68 0.56
CA ALA A 39 -3.08 2.50 1.14
C ALA A 39 -1.56 2.64 1.26
N GLY A 40 -0.88 3.14 0.23
CA GLY A 40 0.56 3.41 0.27
C GLY A 40 0.93 4.46 1.31
N THR A 41 0.13 5.53 1.46
CA THR A 41 0.34 6.54 2.51
C THR A 41 0.21 5.94 3.90
N LEU A 42 -0.80 5.08 4.14
CA LEU A 42 -0.97 4.38 5.42
C LEU A 42 0.19 3.43 5.72
N GLY A 43 0.73 2.76 4.69
CA GLY A 43 1.93 1.93 4.82
C GLY A 43 3.15 2.75 5.23
N GLY A 44 3.37 3.91 4.61
CA GLY A 44 4.44 4.83 5.01
C GLY A 44 4.22 5.43 6.41
N MET A 45 2.97 5.69 6.79
CA MET A 45 2.61 6.23 8.10
C MET A 45 2.95 5.27 9.23
N LEU A 46 2.83 3.95 9.04
CA LEU A 46 3.21 2.94 10.03
C LEU A 46 4.69 3.06 10.43
N PHE A 47 5.53 3.57 9.55
CA PHE A 47 6.97 3.76 9.77
C PHE A 47 7.37 5.24 9.89
N GLY A 48 6.41 6.13 10.15
CA GLY A 48 6.67 7.56 10.38
C GLY A 48 7.06 8.35 9.12
N ALA A 49 6.93 7.78 7.93
CA ALA A 49 7.25 8.43 6.65
C ALA A 49 6.06 8.42 5.68
N PRO A 50 4.95 9.11 6.01
CA PRO A 50 3.73 9.11 5.18
C PRO A 50 3.98 9.66 3.77
N ALA A 51 4.85 10.65 3.61
CA ALA A 51 5.20 11.21 2.30
C ALA A 51 5.89 10.21 1.38
N ALA A 52 6.76 9.34 1.93
CA ALA A 52 7.43 8.30 1.17
C ALA A 52 6.41 7.26 0.68
N GLY A 53 5.48 6.84 1.55
CA GLY A 53 4.38 5.95 1.18
C GLY A 53 3.45 6.55 0.13
N CYS A 54 3.12 7.84 0.27
CA CYS A 54 2.29 8.58 -0.70
C CYS A 54 2.94 8.61 -2.09
N LEU A 55 4.26 8.85 -2.18
CA LEU A 55 4.97 8.84 -3.46
C LEU A 55 4.82 7.51 -4.19
N VAL A 56 4.99 6.39 -3.49
CA VAL A 56 4.79 5.05 -4.06
C VAL A 56 3.33 4.86 -4.48
N GLY A 57 2.40 5.26 -3.61
CA GLY A 57 0.96 5.18 -3.86
C GLY A 57 0.52 5.94 -5.11
N VAL A 58 1.04 7.15 -5.35
CA VAL A 58 0.78 7.94 -6.57
C VAL A 58 1.22 7.20 -7.83
N TRP A 59 2.42 6.60 -7.82
CA TRP A 59 2.91 5.84 -8.97
C TRP A 59 2.08 4.58 -9.22
N LEU A 60 1.75 3.85 -8.17
CA LEU A 60 0.86 2.68 -8.28
C LEU A 60 -0.53 3.08 -8.77
N GLU A 61 -1.08 4.21 -8.33
CA GLU A 61 -2.34 4.75 -8.81
C GLU A 61 -2.29 4.99 -10.33
N PHE A 62 -1.21 5.57 -10.85
CA PHE A 62 -1.05 5.82 -12.29
C PHE A 62 -0.99 4.53 -13.12
N VAL A 63 -0.36 3.48 -12.59
CA VAL A 63 -0.18 2.21 -13.31
C VAL A 63 -1.42 1.32 -13.19
N LEU A 64 -2.14 1.35 -12.05
CA LEU A 64 -3.20 0.41 -11.72
C LEU A 64 -4.63 0.94 -11.91
N SER A 65 -4.84 2.26 -12.05
CA SER A 65 -6.19 2.86 -12.13
C SER A 65 -7.08 2.40 -13.31
N ARG A 66 -6.58 1.56 -14.21
CA ARG A 66 -7.31 1.13 -15.42
C ARG A 66 -8.05 -0.20 -15.28
N HIS A 67 -8.17 -0.74 -14.07
CA HIS A 67 -8.69 -2.09 -13.82
C HIS A 67 -9.99 -2.12 -13.01
N PRO A 68 -11.10 -1.55 -13.53
CA PRO A 68 -12.40 -1.73 -12.91
C PRO A 68 -12.89 -3.18 -13.09
N SER A 69 -13.37 -3.78 -11.99
CA SER A 69 -13.97 -5.12 -12.00
C SER A 69 -15.32 -5.12 -12.72
N PHE A 70 -15.36 -5.69 -13.92
CA PHE A 70 -16.59 -5.89 -14.69
C PHE A 70 -16.92 -7.38 -14.82
N GLY A 71 -18.20 -7.73 -14.71
CA GLY A 71 -18.69 -9.07 -15.07
C GLY A 71 -18.08 -10.24 -14.28
N GLY A 72 -17.63 -10.01 -13.04
CA GLY A 72 -17.00 -11.04 -12.20
C GLY A 72 -15.52 -11.30 -12.50
N ALA A 73 -14.89 -10.52 -13.39
CA ALA A 73 -13.45 -10.53 -13.56
C ALA A 73 -12.76 -10.06 -12.27
N ARG A 74 -11.90 -10.90 -11.71
CA ARG A 74 -11.02 -10.53 -10.59
C ARG A 74 -9.77 -9.86 -11.13
N HIS A 75 -9.51 -8.66 -10.63
CA HIS A 75 -8.26 -7.93 -10.86
C HIS A 75 -7.33 -8.16 -9.66
N PRO A 76 -6.03 -7.84 -9.78
CA PRO A 76 -5.11 -7.88 -8.65
C PRO A 76 -5.62 -7.02 -7.48
N GLU A 77 -5.35 -7.46 -6.25
CA GLU A 77 -5.78 -6.77 -5.02
C GLU A 77 -4.83 -5.60 -4.73
N ILE A 78 -5.18 -4.41 -5.22
CA ILE A 78 -4.25 -3.27 -5.29
C ILE A 78 -4.04 -2.56 -3.95
N GLY A 79 -4.99 -2.65 -3.02
CA GLY A 79 -4.92 -1.97 -1.72
C GLY A 79 -3.79 -2.50 -0.83
N PRO A 80 -3.84 -3.78 -0.40
CA PRO A 80 -2.80 -4.39 0.41
C PRO A 80 -1.41 -4.39 -0.26
N ALA A 81 -1.35 -4.55 -1.58
CA ALA A 81 -0.10 -4.47 -2.34
C ALA A 81 0.52 -3.06 -2.26
N SER A 82 -0.31 -2.01 -2.36
CA SER A 82 0.16 -0.63 -2.22
C SER A 82 0.60 -0.28 -0.80
N PHE A 83 -0.12 -0.78 0.21
CA PHE A 83 0.27 -0.61 1.62
C PHE A 83 1.66 -1.19 1.89
N THR A 84 1.90 -2.44 1.48
CA THR A 84 3.18 -3.11 1.70
C THR A 84 4.33 -2.45 0.92
N ALA A 85 4.08 -2.01 -0.32
CA ALA A 85 5.06 -1.28 -1.12
C ALA A 85 5.44 0.08 -0.48
N GLY A 86 4.45 0.85 -0.01
CA GLY A 86 4.68 2.13 0.67
C GLY A 86 5.43 1.97 2.00
N ALA A 87 5.07 0.94 2.79
CA ALA A 87 5.78 0.56 4.00
C ALA A 87 7.25 0.18 3.73
N ALA A 88 7.50 -0.66 2.72
CA ALA A 88 8.85 -1.10 2.37
C ALA A 88 9.75 0.07 1.94
N TYR A 89 9.21 1.00 1.14
CA TYR A 89 9.97 2.19 0.72
C TYR A 89 10.24 3.16 1.89
N ALA A 90 9.29 3.29 2.81
CA ALA A 90 9.47 4.06 4.05
C ALA A 90 10.57 3.47 4.93
N VAL A 91 10.55 2.16 5.17
CA VAL A 91 11.59 1.43 5.92
C VAL A 91 12.97 1.57 5.27
N ALA A 92 13.02 1.60 3.93
CA ALA A 92 14.25 1.81 3.18
C ALA A 92 14.79 3.26 3.24
N GLY A 93 14.09 4.18 3.92
CA GLY A 93 14.52 5.57 4.14
C GLY A 93 13.97 6.58 3.12
N GLY A 94 13.12 6.17 2.18
CA GLY A 94 12.27 7.08 1.40
C GLY A 94 12.94 8.10 0.45
N GLY A 95 14.26 8.00 0.20
CA GLY A 95 15.01 9.03 -0.54
C GLY A 95 15.60 8.63 -1.90
N ALA A 96 15.63 7.34 -2.23
CA ALA A 96 16.28 6.84 -3.45
C ALA A 96 15.25 6.63 -4.58
N PRO A 97 15.39 7.29 -5.75
CA PRO A 97 14.48 7.09 -6.88
C PRO A 97 14.40 5.64 -7.36
N ALA A 98 15.50 4.90 -7.30
CA ALA A 98 15.53 3.47 -7.62
C ALA A 98 14.67 2.62 -6.66
N GLY A 99 14.54 3.05 -5.40
CA GLY A 99 13.68 2.40 -4.40
C GLY A 99 12.20 2.55 -4.72
N ILE A 100 11.79 3.66 -5.34
CA ILE A 100 10.42 3.85 -5.83
C ILE A 100 10.13 2.82 -6.93
N VAL A 101 11.05 2.65 -7.89
CA VAL A 101 10.88 1.67 -8.97
C VAL A 101 10.75 0.26 -8.40
N ALA A 102 11.61 -0.12 -7.47
CA ALA A 102 11.54 -1.43 -6.81
C ALA A 102 10.20 -1.63 -6.08
N ALA A 103 9.75 -0.65 -5.29
CA ALA A 103 8.49 -0.71 -4.56
C ALA A 103 7.28 -0.79 -5.49
N VAL A 104 7.27 -0.03 -6.59
CA VAL A 104 6.20 -0.05 -7.59
C VAL A 104 6.16 -1.39 -8.33
N VAL A 105 7.31 -1.93 -8.75
CA VAL A 105 7.37 -3.23 -9.44
C VAL A 105 6.88 -4.35 -8.53
N VAL A 106 7.29 -4.37 -7.27
CA VAL A 106 6.83 -5.37 -6.30
C VAL A 106 5.34 -5.21 -6.02
N GLY A 107 4.87 -3.98 -5.77
CA GLY A 107 3.45 -3.70 -5.53
C GLY A 107 2.56 -3.94 -6.75
N TRP A 108 3.10 -3.94 -7.97
CA TRP A 108 2.37 -4.28 -9.20
C TRP A 108 2.33 -5.79 -9.47
N ALA A 109 3.34 -6.53 -9.01
CA ALA A 109 3.47 -7.97 -9.25
C ALA A 109 2.60 -8.84 -8.32
N VAL A 110 1.98 -8.24 -7.30
CA VAL A 110 1.11 -8.86 -6.30
C VAL A 110 -0.35 -8.54 -6.63
#